data_AF-A0A1F5K288-F1
#
_entry.id   AF-A0A1F5K288-F1
#
_cell.length_a   1.000
_cell.length_b   1.000
_cell.length_c   1.000
_cell.angle_alpha   90.00
_cell.angle_beta   90.00
_cell.angle_gamma   90.00
#
_symmetry.space_group_name_H-M   'P 1'
#
loop_
_entity.id
_entity.type
_entity.pdbx_description
1 polymer ?
#
loop_
_entity_poly.entity_id
_entity_poly.type
_entity_poly.pdbx_seq_one_letter_code
_entity_poly.pdbx_strand_id
1 'polypeptide(L)'
;MRGFTLLETVIAAGIALIVGTFLVAILVNHSGLFYKQNSIVSEGLSLNDAIREIENNIRQAVYVADGYPESAPDYATGVETLVLKLPALSETGVIDGIYDYAVIAKDPSEPKVIRLWIFPDPQSTRKASNLVLTNLLESVNFKFLDKSGNLVAPVSAASVGTTLTVLSQTGSVGSSRASSAVTTLRNFGP
;
A
#
# COMPACT_ATOMS: atom_id res chain seq x y z
N MET A 1 -63.84 -21.84 -7.67
CA MET A 1 -62.82 -20.79 -7.40
C MET A 1 -63.50 -19.68 -6.62
N ARG A 2 -63.07 -19.40 -5.38
CA ARG A 2 -63.60 -18.25 -4.62
C ARG A 2 -62.87 -17.01 -5.10
N GLY A 3 -63.60 -16.06 -5.68
CA GLY A 3 -63.04 -14.76 -6.07
C GLY A 3 -62.76 -13.91 -4.83
N PHE A 4 -61.69 -13.11 -4.88
CA PHE A 4 -61.38 -12.15 -3.82
C PHE A 4 -62.43 -11.05 -3.79
N THR A 5 -62.81 -10.62 -2.59
CA THR A 5 -63.64 -9.43 -2.43
C THR A 5 -62.84 -8.17 -2.76
N LEU A 6 -63.53 -7.10 -3.15
CA LEU A 6 -62.90 -5.79 -3.41
C LEU A 6 -62.08 -5.32 -2.20
N LEU A 7 -62.59 -5.54 -0.99
CA LEU A 7 -61.93 -5.15 0.26
C LEU A 7 -60.62 -5.94 0.48
N GLU A 8 -60.64 -7.26 0.32
CA GLU A 8 -59.44 -8.10 0.46
C GLU A 8 -58.35 -7.73 -0.56
N THR A 9 -58.77 -7.38 -1.78
CA THR A 9 -57.82 -6.96 -2.84
C THR A 9 -57.15 -5.64 -2.48
N VAL A 10 -57.89 -4.68 -1.94
CA VAL A 10 -57.35 -3.38 -1.51
C VAL A 10 -56.40 -3.53 -0.31
N ILE A 11 -56.76 -4.37 0.67
CA ILE A 11 -55.92 -4.64 1.84
C ILE A 11 -54.61 -5.34 1.41
N ALA A 12 -54.70 -6.35 0.54
CA ALA A 12 -53.53 -7.06 0.03
C ALA A 12 -52.60 -6.14 -0.78
N ALA A 13 -53.16 -5.26 -1.62
CA ALA A 13 -52.38 -4.28 -2.39
C ALA A 13 -51.65 -3.27 -1.48
N GLY A 14 -52.30 -2.81 -0.41
CA GLY A 14 -51.69 -1.92 0.58
C GLY A 14 -50.51 -2.55 1.30
N ILE A 15 -50.67 -3.79 1.76
CA ILE A 15 -49.58 -4.54 2.41
C ILE A 15 -48.43 -4.79 1.43
N ALA A 16 -48.72 -5.16 0.18
CA ALA A 16 -47.70 -5.40 -0.84
C ALA A 16 -46.86 -4.15 -1.15
N LEU A 17 -47.47 -2.96 -1.18
CA LEU A 17 -46.74 -1.70 -1.37
C LEU A 17 -45.81 -1.36 -0.21
N ILE A 18 -46.28 -1.55 1.03
CA ILE A 18 -45.46 -1.30 2.23
C ILE A 18 -44.28 -2.28 2.28
N VAL A 19 -44.53 -3.57 2.05
CA VAL A 19 -43.47 -4.59 2.04
C VAL A 19 -42.50 -4.36 0.88
N GLY A 20 -43.00 -4.01 -0.31
CA GLY A 20 -42.19 -3.73 -1.49
C GLY A 20 -41.25 -2.54 -1.29
N THR A 21 -41.75 -1.43 -0.72
CA THR A 21 -40.92 -0.26 -0.41
C THR A 21 -39.86 -0.57 0.64
N PHE A 22 -40.20 -1.35 1.67
CA PHE A 22 -39.24 -1.82 2.66
C PHE A 22 -38.14 -2.70 2.04
N LEU A 23 -38.51 -3.65 1.16
CA LEU A 23 -37.54 -4.51 0.49
C LEU A 23 -36.58 -3.71 -0.41
N VAL A 24 -37.08 -2.72 -1.14
CA VAL A 24 -36.24 -1.83 -1.96
C VAL A 24 -35.31 -0.99 -1.08
N ALA A 25 -35.80 -0.44 0.04
CA ALA A 25 -34.99 0.31 0.97
C ALA A 25 -33.87 -0.55 1.58
N ILE A 26 -34.17 -1.79 1.96
CA ILE A 26 -33.18 -2.75 2.45
C ILE A 26 -32.17 -3.07 1.35
N LEU A 27 -32.61 -3.36 0.13
CA LEU A 27 -31.73 -3.69 -0.99
C LEU A 27 -30.75 -2.56 -1.32
N VAL A 28 -31.23 -1.30 -1.35
CA VAL A 28 -30.38 -0.13 -1.65
C VAL A 28 -29.36 0.12 -0.54
N ASN A 29 -29.79 0.07 0.72
CA ASN A 29 -28.88 0.26 1.87
C ASN A 29 -27.85 -0.87 1.98
N HIS A 30 -28.29 -2.12 1.77
CA HIS A 30 -27.42 -3.28 1.83
C HIS A 30 -26.43 -3.25 0.67
N SER A 31 -26.89 -3.16 -0.59
CA SER A 31 -26.02 -3.16 -1.77
C SER A 31 -24.97 -2.04 -1.73
N GLY A 32 -25.35 -0.83 -1.30
CA GLY A 32 -24.40 0.28 -1.14
C GLY A 32 -23.27 0.00 -0.15
N LEU A 33 -23.54 -0.79 0.90
CA LEU A 33 -22.54 -1.25 1.86
C LEU A 33 -21.63 -2.34 1.29
N PHE A 34 -22.15 -3.30 0.51
CA PHE A 34 -21.33 -4.35 -0.11
C PHE A 34 -20.39 -3.80 -1.17
N TYR A 35 -20.80 -2.83 -1.99
CA TYR A 35 -19.89 -2.20 -2.96
C TYR A 35 -18.76 -1.42 -2.28
N LYS A 36 -19.04 -0.74 -1.16
CA LYS A 36 -18.02 -0.08 -0.34
C LYS A 36 -17.00 -1.06 0.24
N GLN A 37 -17.47 -2.20 0.72
CA GLN A 37 -16.62 -3.19 1.37
C GLN A 37 -15.81 -4.00 0.35
N ASN A 38 -16.40 -4.34 -0.81
CA ASN A 38 -15.74 -5.18 -1.81
C ASN A 38 -14.66 -4.44 -2.60
N SER A 39 -14.78 -3.11 -2.81
CA SER A 39 -13.70 -2.35 -3.45
C SER A 39 -12.42 -2.39 -2.65
N ILE A 40 -12.50 -2.39 -1.31
CA ILE A 40 -11.32 -2.40 -0.43
C ILE A 40 -10.51 -3.72 -0.54
N VAL A 41 -11.11 -4.80 -1.04
CA VAL A 41 -10.53 -6.15 -1.04
C VAL A 41 -9.76 -6.47 -2.34
N SER A 42 -9.95 -5.72 -3.43
CA SER A 42 -9.35 -5.99 -4.75
C SER A 42 -8.07 -5.16 -5.04
N GLU A 43 -7.57 -4.36 -4.09
CA GLU A 43 -6.64 -3.23 -4.35
C GLU A 43 -5.15 -3.53 -4.09
N GLY A 44 -4.75 -4.81 -3.97
CA GLY A 44 -3.40 -5.19 -3.52
C GLY A 44 -3.31 -5.23 -1.99
N LEU A 45 -2.12 -4.99 -1.40
CA LEU A 45 -2.04 -4.81 0.05
C LEU A 45 -2.86 -3.57 0.43
N SER A 46 -3.58 -3.62 1.55
CA SER A 46 -4.27 -2.42 2.03
C SER A 46 -3.26 -1.27 2.19
N LEU A 47 -3.66 -0.02 1.97
CA LEU A 47 -2.75 1.14 2.09
C LEU A 47 -1.90 1.11 3.38
N ASN A 48 -2.49 0.64 4.46
CA ASN A 48 -1.81 0.49 5.75
C ASN A 48 -0.79 -0.65 5.75
N ASP A 49 -1.10 -1.77 5.11
CA ASP A 49 -0.18 -2.91 5.01
C ASP A 49 0.97 -2.60 4.05
N ALA A 50 0.71 -1.90 2.94
CA ALA A 50 1.74 -1.41 2.03
C ALA A 50 2.74 -0.48 2.76
N ILE A 51 2.25 0.45 3.57
CA ILE A 51 3.11 1.31 4.39
C ILE A 51 3.86 0.50 5.42
N ARG A 52 3.19 -0.38 6.19
CA ARG A 52 3.87 -1.23 7.18
C ARG A 52 4.98 -2.06 6.57
N GLU A 53 4.78 -2.57 5.36
CA GLU A 53 5.82 -3.31 4.64
C GLU A 53 7.01 -2.41 4.28
N ILE A 54 6.75 -1.19 3.79
CA ILE A 54 7.81 -0.19 3.57
C ILE A 54 8.54 0.13 4.89
N GLU A 55 7.82 0.38 5.98
CA GLU A 55 8.40 0.66 7.29
C GLU A 55 9.26 -0.50 7.80
N ASN A 56 8.79 -1.74 7.64
CA ASN A 56 9.53 -2.93 8.04
C ASN A 56 10.85 -3.06 7.27
N ASN A 57 10.87 -2.73 5.99
CA ASN A 57 12.09 -2.73 5.19
C ASN A 57 13.03 -1.58 5.60
N ILE A 58 12.50 -0.37 5.85
CA ILE A 58 13.29 0.76 6.37
C ILE A 58 13.91 0.42 7.73
N ARG A 59 13.17 -0.20 8.64
CA ARG A 59 13.66 -0.57 9.97
C ARG A 59 14.76 -1.63 9.92
N GLN A 60 14.72 -2.51 8.92
CA GLN A 60 15.76 -3.51 8.70
C GLN A 60 17.00 -2.93 7.99
N ALA A 61 16.83 -1.82 7.27
CA ALA A 61 17.88 -1.18 6.50
C ALA A 61 18.90 -0.48 7.39
N VAL A 62 20.16 -0.60 7.00
CA VAL A 62 21.31 0.02 7.67
C VAL A 62 21.47 1.47 7.18
N TYR A 63 21.33 1.67 5.86
CA TYR A 63 21.49 2.95 5.18
C TYR A 63 20.52 3.07 4.00
N VAL A 64 20.29 4.30 3.56
CA VAL A 64 19.68 4.59 2.26
C VAL A 64 20.82 4.70 1.23
N ALA A 65 20.71 3.97 0.11
CA ALA A 65 21.68 4.06 -0.97
C ALA A 65 21.36 5.24 -1.89
N ASP A 66 22.35 5.74 -2.64
CA ASP A 66 22.12 6.73 -3.69
C ASP A 66 21.37 6.12 -4.90
N GLY A 67 21.57 4.82 -5.15
CA GLY A 67 20.83 4.08 -6.16
C GLY A 67 21.24 2.61 -6.23
N TYR A 68 20.60 1.85 -7.13
CA TYR A 68 20.90 0.46 -7.42
C TYR A 68 20.82 0.18 -8.93
N PRO A 69 21.78 -0.53 -9.52
CA PRO A 69 23.11 -0.87 -8.98
C PRO A 69 23.97 0.36 -8.65
N GLU A 70 24.96 0.26 -7.76
CA GLU A 70 25.70 1.45 -7.28
C GLU A 70 26.58 2.14 -8.33
N SER A 71 27.12 1.39 -9.30
CA SER A 71 28.05 1.92 -10.30
C SER A 71 27.35 2.53 -11.53
N ALA A 72 26.09 2.14 -11.78
CA ALA A 72 25.23 2.62 -12.85
C ALA A 72 23.78 2.38 -12.42
N PRO A 73 23.16 3.31 -11.69
CA PRO A 73 21.86 3.07 -11.06
C PRO A 73 20.75 3.06 -12.10
N ASP A 74 20.11 1.90 -12.24
CA ASP A 74 18.81 1.79 -12.92
C ASP A 74 17.72 2.45 -12.07
N TYR A 75 17.88 2.41 -10.75
CA TYR A 75 17.01 3.03 -9.77
C TYR A 75 17.81 4.03 -8.93
N ALA A 76 17.60 5.32 -9.16
CA ALA A 76 18.18 6.38 -8.33
C ALA A 76 17.24 6.74 -7.18
N THR A 77 17.77 6.88 -5.98
CA THR A 77 17.00 7.32 -4.82
C THR A 77 16.60 8.78 -4.98
N GLY A 78 15.34 9.06 -4.72
CA GLY A 78 14.78 10.40 -4.83
C GLY A 78 13.41 10.48 -4.19
N VAL A 79 12.59 11.42 -4.67
CA VAL A 79 11.27 11.68 -4.09
C VAL A 79 10.29 10.53 -4.33
N GLU A 80 10.44 9.80 -5.44
CA GLU A 80 9.48 8.76 -5.84
C GLU A 80 10.08 7.34 -5.84
N THR A 81 11.37 7.23 -5.51
CA THR A 81 12.13 5.98 -5.53
C THR A 81 12.98 5.93 -4.29
N LEU A 82 12.92 4.83 -3.57
CA LEU A 82 13.68 4.61 -2.34
C LEU A 82 14.53 3.35 -2.51
N VAL A 83 15.84 3.51 -2.40
CA VAL A 83 16.78 2.39 -2.38
C VAL A 83 17.37 2.24 -0.98
N LEU A 84 17.20 1.06 -0.40
CA LEU A 84 17.63 0.71 0.96
C LEU A 84 18.75 -0.33 0.91
N LYS A 85 19.79 -0.12 1.73
CA LYS A 85 20.81 -1.13 2.01
C LYS A 85 20.41 -1.95 3.21
N LEU A 86 20.12 -3.21 2.97
CA LEU A 86 19.84 -4.19 4.01
C LEU A 86 21.13 -5.00 4.28
N PRO A 87 21.38 -5.41 5.53
CA PRO A 87 22.50 -6.31 5.78
C PRO A 87 22.22 -7.65 5.10
N ALA A 88 23.23 -8.20 4.42
CA ALA A 88 23.15 -9.51 3.81
C ALA A 88 23.06 -10.60 4.89
N LEU A 89 22.26 -11.64 4.62
CA LEU A 89 22.07 -12.76 5.53
C LEU A 89 22.81 -14.01 5.03
N SER A 90 23.33 -14.81 5.96
CA SER A 90 23.84 -16.17 5.77
C SER A 90 23.04 -17.15 6.63
N GLU A 91 23.33 -18.45 6.55
CA GLU A 91 22.71 -19.47 7.42
C GLU A 91 23.00 -19.25 8.92
N THR A 92 24.09 -18.56 9.26
CA THR A 92 24.56 -18.38 10.64
C THR A 92 24.34 -16.97 11.19
N GLY A 93 23.94 -16.00 10.35
CA GLY A 93 23.71 -14.63 10.77
C GLY A 93 23.96 -13.59 9.68
N VAL A 94 24.21 -12.34 10.09
CA VAL A 94 24.51 -11.22 9.17
C VAL A 94 25.94 -11.35 8.65
N ILE A 95 26.14 -11.10 7.35
CA ILE A 95 27.46 -11.03 6.73
C ILE A 95 27.93 -9.57 6.75
N ASP A 96 29.05 -9.30 7.42
CA ASP A 96 29.60 -7.96 7.52
C ASP A 96 30.16 -7.46 6.18
N GLY A 97 29.88 -6.19 5.86
CA GLY A 97 30.39 -5.52 4.67
C GLY A 97 29.67 -5.88 3.36
N ILE A 98 28.71 -6.81 3.40
CA ILE A 98 27.87 -7.19 2.26
C ILE A 98 26.44 -6.74 2.50
N TYR A 99 25.83 -6.19 1.45
CA TYR A 99 24.49 -5.63 1.53
C TYR A 99 23.60 -6.18 0.43
N ASP A 100 22.38 -6.50 0.81
CA ASP A 100 21.28 -6.68 -0.14
C ASP A 100 20.61 -5.32 -0.35
N TYR A 101 19.93 -5.19 -1.48
CA TYR A 101 19.25 -3.95 -1.84
C TYR A 101 17.74 -4.17 -1.89
N ALA A 102 17.00 -3.31 -1.20
CA ALA A 102 15.56 -3.19 -1.40
C ALA A 102 15.25 -1.91 -2.15
N VAL A 103 14.59 -2.04 -3.29
CA VAL A 103 14.17 -0.93 -4.16
C VAL A 103 12.66 -0.81 -4.09
N ILE A 104 12.18 0.37 -3.70
CA ILE A 104 10.76 0.71 -3.73
C ILE A 104 10.59 1.81 -4.77
N ALA A 105 9.95 1.48 -5.89
CA ALA A 105 9.69 2.43 -6.96
C ALA A 105 8.38 2.11 -7.67
N LYS A 106 7.92 3.06 -8.48
CA LYS A 106 6.82 2.82 -9.42
C LYS A 106 7.27 1.81 -10.48
N ASP A 107 6.33 0.97 -10.91
CA ASP A 107 6.57 0.12 -12.06
C ASP A 107 6.72 1.00 -13.32
N PRO A 108 7.80 0.86 -14.11
CA PRO A 108 7.99 1.65 -15.33
C PRO A 108 6.92 1.38 -16.39
N SER A 109 6.29 0.19 -16.36
CA SER A 109 5.24 -0.19 -17.30
C SER A 109 3.84 0.26 -16.84
N GLU A 110 3.62 0.34 -15.53
CA GLU A 110 2.33 0.70 -14.93
C GLU A 110 2.52 1.73 -13.80
N PRO A 111 2.37 3.05 -14.07
CA PRO A 111 2.68 4.10 -13.09
C PRO A 111 1.74 4.13 -11.87
N LYS A 112 0.63 3.39 -11.92
CA LYS A 112 -0.31 3.18 -10.81
C LYS A 112 0.12 2.05 -9.86
N VAL A 113 1.16 1.32 -10.22
CA VAL A 113 1.67 0.20 -9.43
C VAL A 113 2.96 0.63 -8.76
N ILE A 114 3.05 0.43 -7.44
CA ILE A 114 4.32 0.54 -6.70
C ILE A 114 4.74 -0.84 -6.24
N ARG A 115 6.03 -1.13 -6.40
CA ARG A 115 6.62 -2.43 -6.09
C ARG A 115 7.77 -2.29 -5.12
N LEU A 116 7.98 -3.34 -4.35
CA LEU A 116 9.16 -3.61 -3.55
C LEU A 116 9.93 -4.74 -4.24
N TRP A 117 11.10 -4.42 -4.75
CA TRP A 117 12.07 -5.40 -5.23
C TRP A 117 13.15 -5.64 -4.18
N ILE A 118 13.49 -6.89 -3.94
CA ILE A 118 14.63 -7.28 -3.12
C ILE A 118 15.65 -7.95 -4.03
N PHE A 119 16.81 -7.34 -4.13
CA PHE A 119 17.98 -7.82 -4.86
C PHE A 119 19.02 -8.31 -3.83
N PRO A 120 19.06 -9.63 -3.56
CA PRO A 120 20.06 -10.19 -2.67
C PRO A 120 21.43 -10.19 -3.35
N ASP A 121 22.48 -10.01 -2.55
CA ASP A 121 23.84 -10.27 -2.98
C ASP A 121 24.02 -11.78 -3.28
N PRO A 122 24.87 -12.19 -4.23
CA PRO A 122 25.13 -13.61 -4.51
C PRO A 122 25.59 -14.42 -3.29
N GLN A 123 26.19 -13.78 -2.29
CA GLN A 123 26.61 -14.42 -1.05
C GLN A 123 25.49 -14.44 0.01
N SER A 124 24.37 -13.76 -0.22
CA SER A 124 23.24 -13.76 0.70
C SER A 124 22.28 -14.94 0.46
N THR A 125 21.79 -15.50 1.56
CA THR A 125 20.70 -16.48 1.59
C THR A 125 19.31 -15.83 1.49
N ARG A 126 19.22 -14.49 1.48
CA ARG A 126 17.93 -13.79 1.35
C ARG A 126 17.31 -14.09 -0.02
N LYS A 127 16.02 -14.40 -0.03
CA LYS A 127 15.28 -14.65 -1.28
C LYS A 127 15.03 -13.33 -2.01
N ALA A 128 15.27 -13.34 -3.31
CA ALA A 128 14.80 -12.26 -4.18
C ALA A 128 13.27 -12.18 -4.11
N SER A 129 12.75 -10.96 -4.13
CA SER A 129 11.32 -10.68 -4.03
C SER A 129 10.92 -9.61 -5.02
N ASN A 130 9.71 -9.71 -5.57
CA ASN A 130 9.05 -8.69 -6.36
C ASN A 130 7.60 -8.62 -5.89
N LEU A 131 7.38 -7.79 -4.88
CA LEU A 131 6.09 -7.64 -4.24
C LEU A 131 5.38 -6.40 -4.78
N VAL A 132 4.13 -6.55 -5.20
CA VAL A 132 3.26 -5.43 -5.52
C VAL A 132 2.67 -4.89 -4.22
N LEU A 133 2.95 -3.63 -3.90
CA LEU A 133 2.44 -2.99 -2.69
C LEU A 133 1.03 -2.45 -2.92
N THR A 134 0.80 -1.73 -4.02
CA THR A 134 -0.54 -1.28 -4.44
C THR A 134 -0.60 -1.13 -5.96
N ASN A 135 -1.78 -1.29 -6.53
CA ASN A 135 -2.09 -1.11 -7.95
C ASN A 135 -2.93 0.16 -8.24
N LEU A 136 -3.24 0.96 -7.21
CA LEU A 136 -4.04 2.18 -7.30
C LEU A 136 -3.28 3.42 -6.82
N LEU A 137 -1.97 3.44 -7.05
CA LEU A 137 -1.12 4.57 -6.69
C LEU A 137 -1.57 5.85 -7.42
N GLU A 138 -1.78 6.90 -6.63
CA GLU A 138 -1.92 8.26 -7.13
C GLU A 138 -0.58 9.01 -7.00
N SER A 139 0.06 8.95 -5.84
CA SER A 139 1.39 9.52 -5.62
C SER A 139 2.15 8.83 -4.51
N VAL A 140 3.49 8.85 -4.60
CA VAL A 140 4.41 8.43 -3.54
C VAL A 140 5.44 9.52 -3.32
N ASN A 141 5.77 9.78 -2.06
CA ASN A 141 6.76 10.78 -1.67
C ASN A 141 7.63 10.24 -0.54
N PHE A 142 8.94 10.22 -0.78
CA PHE A 142 9.96 9.88 0.20
C PHE A 142 10.71 11.14 0.64
N LYS A 143 10.84 11.31 1.95
CA LYS A 143 11.58 12.39 2.60
C LYS A 143 12.68 11.79 3.45
N PHE A 144 13.88 12.33 3.32
CA PHE A 144 15.06 11.86 4.02
C PHE A 144 15.36 12.81 5.17
N LEU A 145 15.38 12.29 6.39
CA LEU A 145 15.47 13.08 7.61
C LEU A 145 16.72 12.69 8.42
N ASP A 146 17.37 13.68 9.03
CA ASP A 146 18.41 13.46 10.03
C ASP A 146 17.82 13.09 11.41
N LYS A 147 18.69 12.83 12.40
CA LYS A 147 18.26 12.54 13.78
C LYS A 147 17.50 13.69 14.45
N SER A 148 17.65 14.91 13.94
CA SER A 148 17.00 16.12 14.44
C SER A 148 15.71 16.46 13.67
N GLY A 149 15.33 15.66 12.67
CA GLY A 149 14.14 15.85 11.85
C GLY A 149 14.29 16.83 10.69
N ASN A 150 15.51 17.25 10.32
CA ASN A 150 15.76 18.12 9.17
C ASN A 150 15.89 17.31 7.88
N LEU A 151 15.50 17.92 6.76
CA LEU A 151 15.66 17.31 5.43
C LEU A 151 17.15 17.26 5.05
N VAL A 152 17.62 16.07 4.65
CA VAL A 152 19.01 15.81 4.25
C VAL A 152 19.08 15.02 2.95
N ALA A 153 20.29 14.88 2.40
CA ALA A 153 20.53 14.00 1.26
C ALA A 153 20.25 12.53 1.63
N PRO A 154 19.83 11.68 0.67
CA PRO A 154 19.46 10.29 0.94
C PRO A 154 20.52 9.51 1.73
N VAL A 155 21.78 9.59 1.32
CA VAL A 155 22.91 8.87 1.94
C VAL A 155 23.20 9.27 3.39
N SER A 156 22.73 10.45 3.83
CA SER A 156 22.91 10.96 5.19
C SER A 156 21.66 10.82 6.05
N ALA A 157 20.60 10.19 5.52
CA ALA A 157 19.34 10.00 6.23
C ALA A 157 19.54 9.08 7.45
N ALA A 158 18.94 9.48 8.57
CA ALA A 158 18.75 8.62 9.75
C ALA A 158 17.34 8.00 9.78
N SER A 159 16.36 8.72 9.23
CA SER A 159 14.96 8.30 9.13
C SER A 159 14.40 8.63 7.75
N VAL A 160 13.40 7.87 7.33
CA VAL A 160 12.70 8.07 6.06
C VAL A 160 11.22 8.32 6.34
N GLY A 161 10.73 9.49 5.92
CA GLY A 161 9.31 9.81 5.85
C GLY A 161 8.73 9.29 4.54
N THR A 162 7.75 8.39 4.63
CA THR A 162 7.03 7.84 3.48
C THR A 162 5.61 8.37 3.49
N THR A 163 5.19 8.97 2.38
CA THR A 163 3.79 9.33 2.13
C THR A 163 3.32 8.57 0.90
N LEU A 164 2.25 7.79 1.06
CA LEU A 164 1.63 7.03 -0.01
C LEU A 164 0.18 7.50 -0.18
N THR A 165 -0.18 7.87 -1.39
CA THR A 165 -1.55 8.28 -1.76
C THR A 165 -2.09 7.33 -2.80
N VAL A 166 -3.28 6.77 -2.54
CA VAL A 166 -3.99 5.86 -3.44
C VAL A 166 -5.35 6.42 -3.81
N LEU A 167 -5.78 6.15 -5.03
CA LEU A 167 -7.11 6.51 -5.51
C LEU A 167 -8.06 5.32 -5.31
N SER A 168 -8.82 5.33 -4.23
CA SER A 168 -9.87 4.33 -4.01
C SER A 168 -11.14 4.72 -4.77
N GLN A 169 -11.76 3.77 -5.48
CA GLN A 169 -13.03 4.01 -6.18
C GLN A 169 -14.19 3.40 -5.41
N THR A 170 -15.07 4.23 -4.88
CA THR A 170 -16.31 3.75 -4.24
C THR A 170 -17.48 4.02 -5.17
N GLY A 171 -17.79 3.08 -6.06
CA GLY A 171 -18.79 3.28 -7.12
C GLY A 171 -18.33 4.33 -8.13
N SER A 172 -19.18 5.30 -8.48
CA SER A 172 -18.86 6.36 -9.46
C SER A 172 -18.06 7.54 -8.88
N VAL A 173 -17.74 7.52 -7.58
CA VAL A 173 -17.00 8.60 -6.90
C VAL A 173 -15.64 8.05 -6.45
N GLY A 174 -14.57 8.62 -7.00
CA GLY A 174 -13.21 8.37 -6.53
C GLY A 174 -12.91 9.21 -5.29
N SER A 175 -12.26 8.60 -4.29
CA SER A 175 -11.71 9.31 -3.14
C SER A 175 -10.24 8.97 -2.95
N SER A 176 -9.40 10.00 -2.91
CA SER A 176 -7.98 9.87 -2.59
C SER A 176 -7.81 9.58 -1.10
N ARG A 177 -6.97 8.60 -0.80
CA ARG A 177 -6.57 8.24 0.56
C ARG A 177 -5.07 8.35 0.67
N ALA A 178 -4.59 9.16 1.61
CA ALA A 178 -3.18 9.28 1.91
C ALA A 178 -2.89 8.66 3.28
N SER A 179 -1.74 8.00 3.39
CA SER A 179 -1.19 7.60 4.67
C SER A 179 0.30 7.92 4.68
N SER A 180 0.80 8.31 5.85
CA SER A 180 2.17 8.78 6.00
C SER A 180 2.77 8.24 7.28
N ALA A 181 4.04 7.85 7.20
CA ALA A 181 4.79 7.35 8.33
C ALA A 181 6.23 7.83 8.27
N VAL A 182 6.86 7.96 9.43
CA VAL A 182 8.29 8.26 9.56
C VAL A 182 8.93 7.12 10.29
N THR A 183 9.89 6.45 9.65
CA THR A 183 10.57 5.28 10.20
C THR A 183 12.06 5.50 10.27
N THR A 184 12.64 5.19 11.41
CA THR A 184 14.09 5.28 11.63
C THR A 184 14.79 4.02 11.14
N LEU A 185 15.96 4.19 10.52
CA LEU A 185 16.80 3.10 10.05
C LEU A 185 17.39 2.31 11.23
N ARG A 186 17.80 1.06 10.96
CA ARG A 186 18.33 0.14 11.98
C ARG A 186 19.45 0.74 12.82
N ASN A 187 20.41 1.41 12.18
CA ASN A 187 21.59 1.95 12.85
C ASN A 187 21.30 3.17 13.74
N PHE A 188 20.10 3.74 13.65
CA PHE A 188 19.72 4.95 14.36
C PHE A 188 18.49 4.76 15.25
N GLY A 189 17.95 3.54 15.31
CA GLY A 189 16.90 3.17 16.26
C GLY A 189 17.41 3.10 17.71
N PRO A 190 16.51 3.17 18.70
CA PRO A 190 16.83 2.97 20.10
C PRO A 190 17.32 1.55 20.41
#